data_AF-A0A2P2LC84-F1
#
_entry.id   AF-A0A2P2LC84-F1
#
_cell.length_a   1.000
_cell.length_b   1.000
_cell.length_c   1.000
_cell.angle_alpha   90.00
_cell.angle_beta   90.00
_cell.angle_gamma   90.00
#
_symmetry.space_group_name_H-M   'P 1'
#
loop_
_entity.id
_entity.type
_entity.pdbx_description
1 polymer ?
#
loop_
_entity_poly.entity_id
_entity_poly.type
_entity_poly.pdbx_seq_one_letter_code
_entity_poly.pdbx_strand_id
1 'polypeptide(L)'
;MVNVQTYGSGLWHTWFDRDLSVAGRVIVRSRDGSFLHRLVKVKRPLLRIPTLAIHLDRKVNTDGFKPNLETHLIPLLAAKPEDMPLELMEEKSTASSSRPAHHPLLMQVLSDELSCGSNDIVSVELNVCDTQDSCLGGGNDEFILSGRLDNLASSFCALRALIDSCKSSSDLSSEPAIRMVALFDNEEVGSGSAQGAGAPTMFEAMRRITGCLAHTKAGEGANERAIHQSFLVSADMAHGVHPNFIDKHEEHHRPEMKKGLVIKHNANQRYATSGITAFLFKEVGKIHSLPTQEFVVRNDMGCGSTIGPILASGVGIRTVDCGIAQLSMHSIREICAKDDIDIAYKHFKAFYQSFSSIDGKLQVD
;
A
#
# COMPACT_ATOMS: atom_id res chain seq x y z
N MET A 1 18.99 -12.04 17.74
CA MET A 1 17.79 -12.13 16.87
C MET A 1 16.91 -10.92 17.13
N VAL A 2 15.95 -10.65 16.25
CA VAL A 2 14.96 -9.56 16.43
C VAL A 2 13.58 -10.19 16.33
N ASN A 3 12.74 -10.04 17.35
CA ASN A 3 11.35 -10.50 17.23
C ASN A 3 10.59 -9.56 16.30
N VAL A 4 9.71 -10.13 15.48
CA VAL A 4 8.94 -9.40 14.46
C VAL A 4 7.45 -9.70 14.61
N GLN A 5 6.62 -8.80 14.13
CA GLN A 5 5.17 -8.98 14.07
C GLN A 5 4.75 -9.08 12.61
N THR A 6 3.87 -10.03 12.27
CA THR A 6 3.27 -10.08 10.94
C THR A 6 2.22 -8.98 10.80
N TYR A 7 2.35 -8.17 9.75
CA TYR A 7 1.43 -7.09 9.42
C TYR A 7 0.76 -7.38 8.07
N GLY A 8 -0.57 -7.34 8.04
CA GLY A 8 -1.34 -7.72 6.85
C GLY A 8 -1.32 -9.22 6.57
N SER A 9 -1.74 -9.59 5.35
CA SER A 9 -1.86 -10.98 4.90
C SER A 9 -0.75 -11.38 3.93
N GLY A 10 0.51 -11.14 4.35
CA GLY A 10 1.71 -11.39 3.56
C GLY A 10 1.92 -12.84 3.13
N LEU A 11 2.52 -13.04 1.95
CA LEU A 11 3.09 -14.33 1.56
C LEU A 11 4.40 -14.58 2.31
N TRP A 12 4.31 -14.91 3.60
CA TRP A 12 5.43 -14.95 4.55
C TRP A 12 6.58 -15.88 4.14
N HIS A 13 6.30 -16.95 3.39
CA HIS A 13 7.34 -17.82 2.85
C HIS A 13 8.31 -17.10 1.91
N THR A 14 7.88 -16.03 1.24
CA THR A 14 8.72 -15.25 0.29
C THR A 14 9.76 -14.38 0.99
N TRP A 15 9.61 -14.15 2.30
CA TRP A 15 10.53 -13.38 3.14
C TRP A 15 11.74 -14.19 3.63
N PHE A 16 11.68 -15.52 3.52
CA PHE A 16 12.79 -16.38 3.85
C PHE A 16 13.92 -16.23 2.82
N ASP A 17 15.15 -16.41 3.29
CA ASP A 17 16.38 -16.36 2.49
C ASP A 17 16.61 -15.06 1.70
N ARG A 18 15.98 -13.97 2.15
CA ARG A 18 16.19 -12.61 1.66
C ARG A 18 17.23 -11.86 2.48
N ASP A 19 17.89 -10.92 1.81
CA ASP A 19 18.77 -9.95 2.46
C ASP A 19 17.90 -8.79 2.94
N LEU A 20 17.60 -8.78 4.23
CA LEU A 20 16.61 -7.88 4.83
C LEU A 20 17.29 -6.73 5.58
N SER A 21 16.60 -5.62 5.71
CA SER A 21 16.96 -4.48 6.54
C SER A 21 15.73 -3.89 7.22
N VAL A 22 15.88 -2.76 7.91
CA VAL A 22 14.79 -2.04 8.59
C VAL A 22 14.65 -0.61 8.05
N ALA A 23 13.40 -0.16 7.94
CA ALA A 23 13.04 1.21 7.63
C ALA A 23 11.76 1.60 8.38
N GLY A 24 11.66 2.84 8.84
CA GLY A 24 10.49 3.31 9.57
C GLY A 24 10.73 4.63 10.28
N ARG A 25 10.12 4.78 11.46
CA ARG A 25 10.18 5.99 12.26
C ARG A 25 10.72 5.72 13.67
N VAL A 26 11.33 6.76 14.22
CA VAL A 26 11.85 6.79 15.58
C VAL A 26 11.41 8.08 16.26
N ILE A 27 11.20 8.01 17.57
CA ILE A 27 11.07 9.18 18.44
C ILE A 27 12.40 9.34 19.19
N VAL A 28 13.05 10.49 19.00
CA VAL A 28 14.35 10.80 19.61
C VAL A 28 14.19 11.97 20.57
N ARG A 29 14.79 11.87 21.76
CA ARG A 29 14.88 12.97 22.72
C ARG A 29 15.99 13.93 22.29
N SER A 30 15.66 15.21 22.18
CA SER A 30 16.60 16.29 21.93
C SER A 30 17.31 16.74 23.20
N ARG A 31 18.44 17.44 23.04
CA ARG A 31 19.23 18.00 24.15
C ARG A 31 18.46 19.01 25.00
N ASP A 32 17.48 19.71 24.42
CA ASP A 32 16.60 20.66 25.10
C ASP A 32 15.42 19.99 25.84
N GLY A 33 15.34 18.66 25.82
CA GLY A 33 14.27 17.88 26.42
C GLY A 33 13.03 17.68 25.54
N SER A 34 13.00 18.25 24.33
CA SER A 34 11.91 18.01 23.36
C SER A 34 12.00 16.61 22.72
N PHE A 35 10.94 16.18 22.03
CA PHE A 35 10.91 14.92 21.28
C PHE A 35 10.74 15.19 19.79
N LEU A 36 11.54 14.51 18.97
CA LEU A 36 11.54 14.64 17.52
C LEU A 36 11.17 13.32 16.86
N HIS A 37 10.24 13.39 15.90
CA HIS A 37 9.97 12.31 14.98
C HIS A 37 10.99 12.33 13.83
N ARG A 38 11.72 11.23 13.63
CA ARG A 38 12.66 11.06 12.52
C ARG A 38 12.38 9.77 11.75
N LEU A 39 12.59 9.82 10.45
CA LEU A 39 12.61 8.62 9.61
C LEU A 39 14.01 8.03 9.58
N VAL A 40 14.08 6.70 9.49
CA VAL A 40 15.34 5.95 9.41
C VAL A 40 15.21 4.84 8.37
N LYS A 41 16.28 4.59 7.61
CA LYS A 41 16.41 3.43 6.72
C LYS A 41 17.86 2.97 6.73
N VAL A 42 18.11 1.78 7.23
CA VAL A 42 19.46 1.20 7.21
C VAL A 42 19.72 0.64 5.81
N LYS A 43 20.65 1.25 5.06
CA LYS A 43 20.88 0.93 3.63
C LYS A 43 21.93 -0.16 3.42
N ARG A 44 21.78 -1.29 4.11
CA ARG A 44 22.59 -2.51 3.91
C ARG A 44 21.85 -3.74 4.45
N PRO A 45 22.18 -4.96 3.99
CA PRO A 45 21.70 -6.19 4.62
C PRO A 45 22.06 -6.19 6.12
N LEU A 46 21.04 -6.37 6.95
CA LEU A 46 21.13 -6.35 8.41
C LEU A 46 20.52 -7.61 9.03
N LEU A 47 19.44 -8.11 8.43
CA LEU A 47 18.62 -9.20 8.94
C LEU A 47 18.52 -10.32 7.91
N ARG A 48 18.34 -11.55 8.39
CA ARG A 48 18.05 -12.71 7.52
C ARG A 48 17.18 -13.73 8.22
N ILE A 49 16.18 -14.27 7.53
CA ILE A 49 15.34 -15.38 7.99
C ILE A 49 15.74 -16.63 7.19
N PRO A 50 16.65 -17.48 7.68
CA PRO A 50 17.09 -18.66 6.93
C PRO A 50 16.02 -19.75 6.90
N THR A 51 15.88 -20.46 5.78
CA THR A 51 15.09 -21.70 5.75
C THR A 51 15.79 -22.85 6.48
N LEU A 52 15.01 -23.82 6.96
CA LEU A 52 15.55 -25.10 7.42
C LEU A 52 16.03 -25.91 6.22
N ALA A 53 17.24 -26.49 6.31
CA ALA A 53 17.79 -27.31 5.24
C ALA A 53 16.90 -28.53 4.96
N ILE A 54 16.63 -28.81 3.68
CA ILE A 54 15.79 -29.94 3.22
C ILE A 54 16.23 -31.31 3.75
N HIS A 55 17.51 -31.49 4.07
CA HIS A 55 18.03 -32.72 4.67
C HIS A 55 17.40 -33.04 6.03
N LEU A 56 16.96 -32.00 6.75
CA LEU A 56 16.30 -32.04 8.05
C LEU A 56 14.76 -31.96 7.95
N ASP A 57 14.23 -31.52 6.81
CA ASP A 57 12.82 -31.60 6.45
C ASP A 57 12.65 -32.16 5.03
N ARG A 58 12.71 -33.49 4.94
CA ARG A 58 12.63 -34.20 3.65
C ARG A 58 11.25 -34.13 3.00
N LYS A 59 10.22 -33.67 3.72
CA LYS A 59 8.83 -33.64 3.25
C LYS A 59 8.37 -32.24 2.83
N VAL A 60 9.20 -31.20 2.99
CA VAL A 60 8.82 -29.81 2.67
C VAL A 60 8.23 -29.62 1.26
N ASN A 61 8.72 -30.37 0.26
CA ASN A 61 8.24 -30.27 -1.12
C ASN A 61 6.95 -31.06 -1.39
N THR A 62 6.63 -32.08 -0.58
CA THR A 62 5.40 -32.86 -0.72
C THR A 62 4.27 -32.35 0.17
N ASP A 63 4.62 -31.95 1.39
CA ASP A 63 3.65 -31.52 2.41
C ASP A 63 3.44 -29.99 2.39
N GLY A 64 4.33 -29.27 1.70
CA GLY A 64 4.37 -27.82 1.58
C GLY A 64 5.17 -27.15 2.70
N PHE A 65 5.83 -26.03 2.37
CA PHE A 65 6.53 -25.20 3.35
C PHE A 65 5.53 -24.40 4.19
N LYS A 66 5.38 -24.79 5.46
CA LYS A 66 4.38 -24.24 6.40
C LYS A 66 5.08 -23.72 7.66
N PRO A 67 5.82 -22.59 7.58
CA PRO A 67 6.50 -22.04 8.73
C PRO A 67 5.49 -21.59 9.81
N ASN A 68 5.81 -21.85 11.08
CA ASN A 68 5.10 -21.22 12.19
C ASN A 68 5.54 -19.75 12.24
N LEU A 69 4.58 -18.82 12.18
CA LEU A 69 4.87 -17.39 12.04
C LEU A 69 5.49 -16.76 13.30
N GLU A 70 5.30 -17.37 14.47
CA GLU A 70 5.91 -16.92 15.73
C GLU A 70 7.34 -17.46 15.86
N THR A 71 7.55 -18.75 15.64
CA THR A 71 8.82 -19.40 15.97
C THR A 71 9.79 -19.52 14.79
N HIS A 72 9.31 -19.48 13.55
CA HIS A 72 10.15 -19.69 12.36
C HIS A 72 10.36 -18.42 11.52
N LEU A 73 9.72 -17.29 11.85
CA LEU A 73 9.85 -16.03 11.10
C LEU A 73 10.83 -15.04 11.76
N ILE A 74 11.54 -15.45 12.81
CA ILE A 74 12.42 -14.57 13.59
C ILE A 74 13.73 -14.32 12.83
N PRO A 75 14.05 -13.08 12.40
CA PRO A 75 15.30 -12.81 11.72
C PRO A 75 16.52 -12.87 12.65
N LEU A 76 17.61 -13.41 12.09
CA LEU A 76 18.95 -13.32 12.66
C LEU A 76 19.49 -11.90 12.46
N LEU A 77 20.15 -11.37 13.49
CA LEU A 77 20.80 -10.04 13.47
C LEU A 77 22.33 -10.18 13.57
N ALA A 78 22.79 -10.96 14.54
CA ALA A 78 24.21 -11.21 14.77
C ALA A 78 24.39 -12.51 15.57
N ALA A 79 25.57 -13.13 15.44
CA ALA A 79 26.05 -14.14 16.37
C ALA A 79 26.57 -13.49 17.66
N LYS A 80 26.68 -14.26 18.74
CA LYS A 80 27.34 -13.80 19.96
C LYS A 80 28.85 -13.63 19.68
N PRO A 81 29.47 -12.48 19.99
CA PRO A 81 30.92 -12.34 19.93
C PRO A 81 31.60 -13.31 20.91
N GLU A 82 32.72 -13.93 20.51
CA GLU A 82 33.49 -14.86 21.34
C GLU A 82 34.05 -14.18 22.61
N ASP A 83 34.38 -12.89 22.54
CA ASP A 83 35.04 -12.11 23.60
C ASP A 83 34.09 -11.27 24.48
N MET A 84 32.78 -11.52 24.48
CA MET A 84 31.87 -10.82 25.39
C MET A 84 31.99 -11.39 26.82
N PRO A 85 32.48 -10.59 27.80
CA PRO A 85 32.61 -11.06 29.19
C PRO A 85 31.24 -11.52 29.72
N LEU A 86 31.22 -12.71 30.33
CA LEU A 86 30.02 -13.27 31.00
C LEU A 86 29.43 -12.31 32.05
N GLU A 87 30.21 -11.38 32.57
CA GLU A 87 29.81 -10.36 33.55
C GLU A 87 28.82 -9.32 33.00
N LEU A 88 28.73 -9.13 31.68
CA LEU A 88 27.66 -8.33 31.05
C LEU A 88 26.35 -9.13 30.88
N MET A 89 26.35 -10.43 31.18
CA MET A 89 25.20 -11.33 31.07
C MET A 89 24.58 -11.70 32.41
N GLU A 90 25.31 -11.57 33.52
CA GLU A 90 24.67 -11.52 34.83
C GLU A 90 23.99 -10.16 34.97
N GLU A 91 22.72 -10.10 34.58
CA GLU A 91 21.76 -9.20 35.21
C GLU A 91 21.97 -9.36 36.73
N LYS A 92 22.76 -8.46 37.33
CA LYS A 92 22.62 -8.18 38.75
C LYS A 92 21.15 -7.84 38.91
N SER A 93 20.42 -8.79 39.47
CA SER A 93 19.06 -8.71 39.93
C SER A 93 18.98 -7.74 41.11
N THR A 94 19.51 -6.53 40.94
CA THR A 94 19.10 -5.37 41.72
C THR A 94 17.72 -5.00 41.20
N ALA A 95 16.72 -5.28 42.04
CA ALA A 95 15.31 -5.03 41.81
C ALA A 95 15.04 -3.54 41.48
N SER A 96 15.21 -3.15 40.21
CA SER A 96 14.69 -1.88 39.65
C SER A 96 14.92 -1.69 38.13
N SER A 97 15.75 -2.47 37.43
CA SER A 97 15.99 -2.24 35.99
C SER A 97 15.18 -3.20 35.12
N SER A 98 14.19 -2.67 34.39
CA SER A 98 13.46 -3.38 33.34
C SER A 98 14.43 -3.96 32.31
N ARG A 99 14.22 -5.21 31.88
CA ARG A 99 14.97 -5.79 30.76
C ARG A 99 14.89 -4.88 29.53
N PRO A 100 15.98 -4.70 28.77
CA PRO A 100 15.95 -3.88 27.57
C PRO A 100 14.97 -4.47 26.56
N ALA A 101 14.08 -3.64 26.00
CA ALA A 101 13.04 -4.08 25.06
C ALA A 101 13.61 -4.58 23.73
N HIS A 102 14.80 -4.08 23.33
CA HIS A 102 15.46 -4.42 22.08
C HIS A 102 16.92 -4.80 22.30
N HIS A 103 17.46 -5.60 21.39
CA HIS A 103 18.87 -5.98 21.41
C HIS A 103 19.77 -4.73 21.27
N PRO A 104 20.81 -4.53 22.12
CA PRO A 104 21.64 -3.32 22.11
C PRO A 104 22.27 -3.01 20.75
N LEU A 105 22.70 -4.04 20.01
CA LEU A 105 23.27 -3.87 18.67
C LEU A 105 22.27 -3.24 17.67
N LEU A 106 20.98 -3.57 17.75
CA LEU A 106 19.97 -2.94 16.87
C LEU A 106 19.85 -1.45 17.21
N MET A 107 19.78 -1.12 18.50
CA MET A 107 19.71 0.26 18.96
C MET A 107 20.95 1.05 18.56
N GLN A 108 22.14 0.45 18.63
CA GLN A 108 23.38 1.07 18.17
C GLN A 108 23.35 1.37 16.67
N VAL A 109 22.92 0.41 15.84
CA VAL A 109 22.80 0.61 14.39
C VAL A 109 21.86 1.78 14.06
N LEU A 110 20.72 1.87 14.74
CA LEU A 110 19.79 2.99 14.58
C LEU A 110 20.42 4.31 15.04
N SER A 111 21.11 4.29 16.18
CA SER A 111 21.81 5.44 16.74
C SER A 111 22.83 6.01 15.78
N ASP A 112 23.62 5.14 15.14
CA ASP A 112 24.63 5.50 14.15
C ASP A 112 23.97 6.14 12.91
N GLU A 113 22.91 5.51 12.37
CA GLU A 113 22.15 6.02 11.22
C GLU A 113 21.50 7.39 11.50
N LEU A 114 21.10 7.63 12.76
CA LEU A 114 20.45 8.86 13.20
C LEU A 114 21.43 9.92 13.73
N SER A 115 22.70 9.57 13.91
CA SER A 115 23.72 10.41 14.55
C SER A 115 23.28 10.95 15.93
N CYS A 116 22.68 10.09 16.76
CA CYS A 116 22.28 10.40 18.13
C CYS A 116 22.91 9.41 19.14
N GLY A 117 22.66 9.56 20.43
CA GLY A 117 22.97 8.53 21.42
C GLY A 117 21.90 7.43 21.45
N SER A 118 22.27 6.20 21.79
CA SER A 118 21.34 5.07 21.82
C SER A 118 20.23 5.25 22.88
N ASN A 119 20.58 5.91 23.99
CA ASN A 119 19.66 6.31 25.06
C ASN A 119 18.74 7.49 24.67
N ASP A 120 19.03 8.20 23.58
CA ASP A 120 18.16 9.26 23.08
C ASP A 120 16.98 8.69 22.30
N ILE A 121 17.06 7.44 21.83
CA ILE A 121 15.97 6.76 21.13
C ILE A 121 14.92 6.31 22.15
N VAL A 122 13.75 6.93 22.10
CA VAL A 122 12.65 6.73 23.06
C VAL A 122 11.70 5.63 22.59
N SER A 123 11.41 5.58 21.29
CA SER A 123 10.49 4.62 20.69
C SER A 123 10.83 4.41 19.23
N VAL A 124 10.52 3.21 18.72
CA VAL A 124 10.77 2.82 17.33
C VAL A 124 9.53 2.13 16.76
N GLU A 125 9.26 2.38 15.48
CA GLU A 125 8.31 1.62 14.67
C GLU A 125 8.99 1.36 13.33
N LEU A 126 9.38 0.11 13.10
CA LEU A 126 10.24 -0.28 12.00
C LEU A 126 9.61 -1.42 11.21
N ASN A 127 9.56 -1.26 9.90
CA ASN A 127 9.23 -2.33 8.97
C ASN A 127 10.51 -3.04 8.52
N VAL A 128 10.48 -4.36 8.51
CA VAL A 128 11.49 -5.16 7.82
C VAL A 128 11.28 -5.01 6.31
N CYS A 129 12.35 -4.86 5.53
CA CYS A 129 12.27 -4.65 4.09
C CYS A 129 13.39 -5.38 3.35
N ASP A 130 13.10 -5.84 2.13
CA ASP A 130 14.12 -6.36 1.20
C ASP A 130 15.11 -5.23 0.82
N THR A 131 16.39 -5.60 0.75
CA THR A 131 17.46 -4.69 0.29
C THR A 131 17.68 -4.77 -1.21
N GLN A 132 17.11 -5.77 -1.89
CA GLN A 132 17.18 -5.87 -3.34
C GLN A 132 16.37 -4.75 -4.00
N ASP A 133 17.06 -3.83 -4.68
CA ASP A 133 16.44 -2.72 -5.40
C ASP A 133 15.40 -3.20 -6.43
N SER A 134 14.35 -2.40 -6.60
CA SER A 134 13.37 -2.61 -7.67
C SER A 134 14.03 -2.43 -9.03
N CYS A 135 13.69 -3.28 -9.99
CA CYS A 135 14.32 -3.26 -11.31
C CYS A 135 13.32 -3.59 -12.43
N LEU A 136 13.70 -3.30 -13.66
CA LEU A 136 13.06 -3.89 -14.82
C LEU A 136 13.52 -5.35 -14.98
N GLY A 137 12.69 -6.17 -15.61
CA GLY A 137 13.01 -7.55 -15.93
C GLY A 137 12.14 -8.12 -17.05
N GLY A 138 12.36 -9.40 -17.36
CA GLY A 138 11.81 -10.05 -18.56
C GLY A 138 12.76 -9.97 -19.74
N GLY A 139 12.49 -10.73 -20.81
CA GLY A 139 13.37 -10.77 -21.98
C GLY A 139 13.50 -9.42 -22.70
N ASN A 140 12.49 -8.55 -22.55
CA ASN A 140 12.45 -7.21 -23.15
C ASN A 140 12.39 -6.07 -22.11
N ASP A 141 12.83 -6.30 -20.87
CA ASP A 141 12.73 -5.32 -19.77
C ASP A 141 11.30 -4.74 -19.63
N GLU A 142 10.30 -5.61 -19.73
CA GLU A 142 8.89 -5.25 -19.84
C GLU A 142 8.10 -5.33 -18.53
N PHE A 143 8.71 -5.93 -17.51
CA PHE A 143 8.14 -6.06 -16.19
C PHE A 143 8.85 -5.18 -15.18
N ILE A 144 8.12 -4.73 -14.18
CA ILE A 144 8.66 -4.13 -12.96
C ILE A 144 8.68 -5.21 -11.89
N LEU A 145 9.86 -5.51 -11.36
CA LEU A 145 10.07 -6.43 -10.23
C LEU A 145 10.34 -5.57 -8.99
N SER A 146 9.39 -5.52 -8.07
CA SER A 146 9.47 -4.61 -6.92
C SER A 146 8.73 -5.17 -5.72
N GLY A 147 9.24 -4.91 -4.51
CA GLY A 147 8.40 -5.02 -3.32
C GLY A 147 7.42 -3.85 -3.24
N ARG A 148 6.23 -4.10 -2.70
CA ARG A 148 5.20 -3.08 -2.40
C ARG A 148 4.63 -2.38 -3.63
N LEU A 149 4.56 -3.07 -4.78
CA LEU A 149 3.71 -2.61 -5.89
C LEU A 149 2.29 -2.41 -5.37
N ASP A 150 1.82 -3.40 -4.60
CA ASP A 150 0.66 -3.27 -3.74
C ASP A 150 0.99 -2.42 -2.49
N ASN A 151 0.48 -1.20 -2.34
CA ASN A 151 -0.23 -0.38 -3.33
C ASN A 151 0.52 0.92 -3.69
N LEU A 152 1.86 0.93 -3.58
CA LEU A 152 2.65 2.11 -3.92
C LEU A 152 2.60 2.42 -5.42
N ALA A 153 2.32 1.44 -6.28
CA ALA A 153 2.15 1.66 -7.71
C ALA A 153 0.94 2.56 -8.01
N SER A 154 -0.24 2.24 -7.44
CA SER A 154 -1.44 3.10 -7.60
C SER A 154 -1.27 4.43 -6.90
N SER A 155 -0.67 4.44 -5.71
CA SER A 155 -0.38 5.68 -4.95
C SER A 155 0.51 6.64 -5.74
N PHE A 156 1.56 6.11 -6.38
CA PHE A 156 2.43 6.87 -7.27
C PHE A 156 1.66 7.42 -8.47
N CYS A 157 0.88 6.58 -9.16
CA CYS A 157 0.11 6.99 -10.33
C CYS A 157 -0.91 8.08 -10.01
N ALA A 158 -1.66 7.94 -8.90
CA ALA A 158 -2.66 8.89 -8.46
C ALA A 158 -2.04 10.25 -8.11
N LEU A 159 -0.97 10.25 -7.30
CA LEU A 159 -0.27 11.48 -6.92
C LEU A 159 0.35 12.17 -8.14
N ARG A 160 1.02 11.39 -9.01
CA ARG A 160 1.65 11.92 -10.22
C ARG A 160 0.63 12.49 -11.20
N ALA A 161 -0.50 11.82 -11.38
CA ALA A 161 -1.61 12.29 -12.20
C ALA A 161 -2.20 13.60 -11.66
N LEU A 162 -2.41 13.72 -10.35
CA LEU A 162 -2.87 14.97 -9.73
C LEU A 162 -1.91 16.12 -10.03
N ILE A 163 -0.62 15.94 -9.74
CA ILE A 163 0.42 16.95 -9.99
C ILE A 163 0.43 17.36 -11.46
N ASP A 164 0.48 16.38 -12.38
CA ASP A 164 0.60 16.65 -13.80
C ASP A 164 -0.71 17.15 -14.44
N SER A 165 -1.86 17.02 -13.77
CA SER A 165 -3.13 17.62 -14.18
C SER A 165 -3.25 19.09 -13.78
N CYS A 166 -2.35 19.60 -12.92
CA CYS A 166 -2.41 20.94 -12.32
C CYS A 166 -1.16 21.78 -12.64
N LYS A 167 -0.47 21.55 -13.77
CA LYS A 167 0.81 22.21 -14.07
C LYS A 167 0.68 23.70 -14.37
N SER A 168 -0.40 24.10 -15.01
CA SER A 168 -0.68 25.47 -15.40
C SER A 168 -1.96 25.97 -14.77
N SER A 169 -2.07 27.29 -14.55
CA SER A 169 -3.30 27.90 -14.06
C SER A 169 -4.49 27.69 -15.00
N SER A 170 -4.24 27.54 -16.31
CA SER A 170 -5.27 27.21 -17.29
C SER A 170 -5.88 25.82 -17.09
N ASP A 171 -5.13 24.84 -16.56
CA ASP A 171 -5.61 23.45 -16.39
C ASP A 171 -6.75 23.32 -15.36
N LEU A 172 -6.89 24.33 -14.48
CA LEU A 172 -7.92 24.41 -13.46
C LEU A 172 -8.94 25.53 -13.71
N SER A 173 -8.71 26.39 -14.71
CA SER A 173 -9.53 27.58 -14.95
C SER A 173 -11.00 27.27 -15.27
N SER A 174 -11.25 26.11 -15.88
CA SER A 174 -12.58 25.60 -16.22
C SER A 174 -13.01 24.40 -15.38
N GLU A 175 -12.28 24.06 -14.32
CA GLU A 175 -12.60 22.92 -13.46
C GLU A 175 -13.61 23.33 -12.39
N PRO A 176 -14.86 22.82 -12.43
CA PRO A 176 -15.85 23.13 -11.39
C PRO A 176 -15.63 22.33 -10.08
N ALA A 177 -14.88 21.22 -10.14
CA ALA A 177 -14.69 20.32 -9.01
C ALA A 177 -13.35 20.53 -8.28
N ILE A 178 -13.21 19.91 -7.11
CA ILE A 178 -11.93 19.85 -6.40
C ILE A 178 -11.25 18.53 -6.77
N ARG A 179 -10.03 18.62 -7.30
CA ARG A 179 -9.19 17.43 -7.52
C ARG A 179 -8.47 17.09 -6.22
N MET A 180 -8.60 15.85 -5.77
CA MET A 180 -8.02 15.38 -4.51
C MET A 180 -7.40 13.99 -4.69
N VAL A 181 -6.33 13.74 -3.94
CA VAL A 181 -5.76 12.41 -3.68
C VAL A 181 -5.72 12.22 -2.17
N ALA A 182 -6.18 11.06 -1.70
CA ALA A 182 -6.03 10.62 -0.31
C ALA A 182 -5.32 9.26 -0.31
N LEU A 183 -4.20 9.17 0.41
CA LEU A 183 -3.41 7.96 0.54
C LEU A 183 -3.48 7.51 2.00
N PHE A 184 -4.04 6.33 2.24
CA PHE A 184 -4.32 5.83 3.57
C PHE A 184 -3.31 4.76 3.98
N ASP A 185 -3.01 4.72 5.27
CA ASP A 185 -2.28 3.61 5.89
C ASP A 185 -3.29 2.55 6.37
N ASN A 186 -2.81 1.38 6.77
CA ASN A 186 -3.60 0.33 7.44
C ASN A 186 -4.70 -0.35 6.63
N GLU A 187 -4.69 -0.20 5.31
CA GLU A 187 -5.56 -0.96 4.41
C GLU A 187 -5.48 -2.47 4.67
N GLU A 188 -4.25 -2.99 4.69
CA GLU A 188 -3.90 -4.40 4.84
C GLU A 188 -4.36 -5.05 6.15
N VAL A 189 -4.77 -4.24 7.13
CA VAL A 189 -5.28 -4.67 8.44
C VAL A 189 -6.72 -4.19 8.69
N GLY A 190 -7.42 -3.78 7.63
CA GLY A 190 -8.85 -3.46 7.65
C GLY A 190 -9.20 -1.97 7.80
N SER A 191 -8.23 -1.06 7.71
CA SER A 191 -8.42 0.40 7.74
C SER A 191 -9.02 1.00 9.01
N GLY A 192 -9.15 0.22 10.09
CA GLY A 192 -9.73 0.63 11.38
C GLY A 192 -8.75 1.40 12.28
N SER A 193 -8.19 2.51 11.81
CA SER A 193 -7.24 3.33 12.56
C SER A 193 -7.48 4.83 12.34
N ALA A 194 -6.78 5.69 13.08
CA ALA A 194 -6.91 7.15 12.93
C ALA A 194 -6.44 7.69 11.56
N GLN A 195 -5.54 6.96 10.91
CA GLN A 195 -4.98 7.30 9.60
C GLN A 195 -5.45 6.39 8.45
N GLY A 196 -6.29 5.40 8.77
CA GLY A 196 -6.86 4.47 7.79
C GLY A 196 -8.09 5.04 7.09
N ALA A 197 -8.54 4.35 6.04
CA ALA A 197 -9.71 4.76 5.26
C ALA A 197 -11.04 4.73 6.05
N GLY A 198 -11.08 4.01 7.18
CA GLY A 198 -12.22 4.04 8.10
C GLY A 198 -12.26 5.29 8.99
N ALA A 199 -11.22 6.14 8.96
CA ALA A 199 -11.18 7.37 9.73
C ALA A 199 -12.05 8.47 9.10
N PRO A 200 -12.60 9.41 9.90
CA PRO A 200 -13.34 10.55 9.38
C PRO A 200 -12.46 11.58 8.66
N THR A 201 -11.13 11.41 8.68
CA THR A 201 -10.13 12.39 8.25
C THR A 201 -10.37 12.94 6.83
N MET A 202 -10.69 12.09 5.85
CA MET A 202 -10.97 12.53 4.48
C MET A 202 -12.24 13.39 4.41
N PHE A 203 -13.32 12.94 5.07
CA PHE A 203 -14.59 13.67 5.10
C PHE A 203 -14.47 15.00 5.85
N GLU A 204 -13.74 15.02 6.97
CA GLU A 204 -13.48 16.26 7.71
C GLU A 204 -12.65 17.25 6.89
N ALA A 205 -11.68 16.76 6.11
CA ALA A 205 -10.94 17.59 5.15
C ALA A 205 -11.87 18.17 4.07
N MET A 206 -12.72 17.34 3.44
CA MET A 206 -13.71 17.80 2.47
C MET A 206 -14.67 18.84 3.06
N ARG A 207 -15.16 18.62 4.29
CA ARG A 207 -16.04 19.55 4.99
C ARG A 207 -15.34 20.89 5.26
N ARG A 208 -14.08 20.86 5.69
CA ARG A 208 -13.28 22.08 5.93
C ARG A 208 -13.00 22.84 4.63
N ILE A 209 -12.62 22.14 3.56
CA ILE A 209 -12.39 22.76 2.24
C ILE A 209 -13.68 23.40 1.74
N THR A 210 -14.79 22.66 1.77
CA THR A 210 -16.10 23.16 1.36
C THR A 210 -16.51 24.37 2.19
N GLY A 211 -16.34 24.32 3.52
CA GLY A 211 -16.61 25.45 4.42
C GLY A 211 -15.80 26.70 4.04
N CYS A 212 -14.49 26.56 3.84
CA CYS A 212 -13.63 27.67 3.43
C CYS A 212 -14.04 28.30 2.10
N LEU A 213 -14.47 27.50 1.12
CA LEU A 213 -14.89 28.00 -0.21
C LEU A 213 -16.32 28.54 -0.20
N ALA A 214 -17.20 27.93 0.60
CA ALA A 214 -18.62 28.26 0.69
C ALA A 214 -18.88 29.66 1.26
N HIS A 215 -17.98 30.22 2.08
CA HIS A 215 -18.11 31.58 2.60
C HIS A 215 -18.29 32.66 1.52
N THR A 216 -17.95 32.36 0.26
CA THR A 216 -18.09 33.31 -0.85
C THR A 216 -19.36 33.15 -1.69
N LYS A 217 -19.97 31.94 -1.80
CA LYS A 217 -21.11 31.65 -2.71
C LYS A 217 -22.00 30.45 -2.30
N ALA A 218 -21.68 29.76 -1.20
CA ALA A 218 -22.29 28.57 -0.63
C ALA A 218 -23.60 28.75 0.18
N GLY A 219 -24.77 28.30 -0.28
CA GLY A 219 -25.97 28.18 0.58
C GLY A 219 -25.91 26.97 1.55
N GLU A 220 -26.88 26.85 2.45
CA GLU A 220 -27.10 25.66 3.31
C GLU A 220 -27.00 24.35 2.51
N GLY A 221 -26.45 23.29 3.10
CA GLY A 221 -26.33 21.99 2.42
C GLY A 221 -25.17 21.87 1.42
N ALA A 222 -24.19 22.78 1.46
CA ALA A 222 -23.08 22.82 0.50
C ALA A 222 -22.23 21.55 0.51
N ASN A 223 -21.95 21.00 1.70
CA ASN A 223 -21.14 19.79 1.86
C ASN A 223 -21.87 18.56 1.32
N GLU A 224 -23.15 18.44 1.63
CA GLU A 224 -24.03 17.35 1.20
C GLU A 224 -24.17 17.33 -0.32
N ARG A 225 -24.36 18.50 -0.94
CA ARG A 225 -24.35 18.64 -2.40
C ARG A 225 -22.99 18.29 -3.00
N ALA A 226 -21.90 18.75 -2.40
CA ALA A 226 -20.55 18.43 -2.87
C ALA A 226 -20.28 16.91 -2.85
N ILE A 227 -20.70 16.22 -1.79
CA ILE A 227 -20.60 14.76 -1.67
C ILE A 227 -21.41 14.07 -2.76
N HIS A 228 -22.66 14.49 -2.98
CA HIS A 228 -23.51 13.90 -4.01
C HIS A 228 -22.97 14.10 -5.44
N GLN A 229 -22.26 15.21 -5.67
CA GLN A 229 -21.59 15.51 -6.94
C GLN A 229 -20.18 14.90 -7.04
N SER A 230 -19.66 14.31 -5.96
CA SER A 230 -18.32 13.73 -5.93
C SER A 230 -18.29 12.34 -6.57
N PHE A 231 -17.10 11.96 -7.01
CA PHE A 231 -16.78 10.63 -7.50
C PHE A 231 -15.41 10.21 -7.00
N LEU A 232 -15.31 8.97 -6.51
CA LEU A 232 -14.10 8.41 -5.95
C LEU A 232 -13.57 7.30 -6.86
N VAL A 233 -12.28 7.38 -7.20
CA VAL A 233 -11.54 6.28 -7.81
C VAL A 233 -10.76 5.60 -6.69
N SER A 234 -11.24 4.44 -6.24
CA SER A 234 -10.52 3.54 -5.35
C SER A 234 -9.48 2.78 -6.18
N ALA A 235 -8.25 3.28 -6.16
CA ALA A 235 -7.15 2.75 -6.96
C ALA A 235 -6.31 1.79 -6.12
N ASP A 236 -6.40 0.51 -6.45
CA ASP A 236 -5.71 -0.57 -5.77
C ASP A 236 -5.44 -1.72 -6.73
N MET A 237 -4.31 -2.43 -6.59
CA MET A 237 -3.83 -3.40 -7.56
C MET A 237 -4.87 -4.49 -7.89
N ALA A 238 -4.72 -5.14 -9.04
CA ALA A 238 -5.63 -6.18 -9.53
C ALA A 238 -4.88 -7.48 -9.80
N HIS A 239 -5.56 -8.61 -9.62
CA HIS A 239 -4.99 -9.92 -9.92
C HIS A 239 -4.94 -10.16 -11.44
N GLY A 240 -3.74 -10.06 -12.02
CA GLY A 240 -3.50 -10.53 -13.38
C GLY A 240 -3.69 -12.04 -13.48
N VAL A 241 -4.12 -12.53 -14.65
CA VAL A 241 -4.26 -13.97 -14.91
C VAL A 241 -2.90 -14.64 -14.80
N HIS A 242 -2.78 -15.60 -13.87
CA HIS A 242 -1.53 -16.29 -13.65
C HIS A 242 -1.39 -17.46 -14.64
N PRO A 243 -0.35 -17.52 -15.50
CA PRO A 243 -0.25 -18.52 -16.56
C PRO A 243 -0.19 -19.96 -16.02
N ASN A 244 0.42 -20.16 -14.84
CA ASN A 244 0.50 -21.48 -14.20
C ASN A 244 -0.72 -21.84 -13.33
N PHE A 245 -1.67 -20.92 -13.11
CA PHE A 245 -2.83 -21.10 -12.23
C PHE A 245 -4.08 -20.45 -12.83
N ILE A 246 -4.28 -20.61 -14.13
CA ILE A 246 -5.36 -19.96 -14.89
C ILE A 246 -6.76 -20.34 -14.38
N ASP A 247 -6.89 -21.51 -13.76
CA ASP A 247 -8.11 -22.01 -13.13
C ASP A 247 -8.59 -21.16 -11.95
N LYS A 248 -7.73 -20.29 -11.39
CA LYS A 248 -8.09 -19.39 -10.29
C LYS A 248 -8.86 -18.14 -10.72
N HIS A 249 -8.93 -17.85 -12.02
CA HIS A 249 -9.71 -16.75 -12.57
C HIS A 249 -11.03 -17.25 -13.15
N GLU A 250 -12.04 -16.38 -13.13
CA GLU A 250 -13.27 -16.58 -13.91
C GLU A 250 -12.91 -16.61 -15.41
N GLU A 251 -13.58 -17.42 -16.21
CA GLU A 251 -13.15 -17.73 -17.58
C GLU A 251 -13.11 -16.52 -18.51
N HIS A 252 -14.03 -15.57 -18.31
CA HIS A 252 -14.22 -14.38 -19.13
C HIS A 252 -13.69 -13.09 -18.49
N HIS A 253 -13.21 -13.14 -17.25
CA HIS A 253 -12.66 -11.99 -16.52
C HIS A 253 -11.22 -12.27 -16.09
N ARG A 254 -10.31 -12.31 -17.07
CA ARG A 254 -8.88 -12.64 -16.92
C ARG A 254 -8.02 -11.44 -17.28
N PRO A 255 -7.78 -10.50 -16.36
CA PRO A 255 -6.94 -9.35 -16.65
C PRO A 255 -5.55 -9.78 -17.10
N GLU A 256 -5.13 -9.34 -18.28
CA GLU A 256 -3.80 -9.56 -18.81
C GLU A 256 -2.95 -8.31 -18.59
N MET A 257 -1.64 -8.49 -18.40
CA MET A 257 -0.72 -7.35 -18.40
C MET A 257 -0.69 -6.68 -19.78
N LYS A 258 -0.41 -5.37 -19.80
CA LYS A 258 -0.36 -4.51 -21.01
C LYS A 258 -1.70 -4.35 -21.74
N LYS A 259 -2.81 -4.82 -21.16
CA LYS A 259 -4.16 -4.76 -21.76
C LYS A 259 -5.06 -3.70 -21.13
N GLY A 260 -4.52 -2.90 -20.20
CA GLY A 260 -5.21 -1.74 -19.67
C GLY A 260 -5.63 -1.86 -18.22
N LEU A 261 -6.14 -0.76 -17.67
CA LEU A 261 -6.51 -0.65 -16.28
C LEU A 261 -7.72 -1.55 -15.97
N VAL A 262 -7.65 -2.31 -14.90
CA VAL A 262 -8.66 -3.31 -14.54
C VAL A 262 -9.74 -2.67 -13.70
N ILE A 263 -11.01 -2.79 -14.10
CA ILE A 263 -12.17 -2.38 -13.31
C ILE A 263 -12.66 -3.59 -12.53
N LYS A 264 -12.74 -3.45 -11.20
CA LYS A 264 -12.97 -4.55 -10.27
C LYS A 264 -14.44 -4.56 -9.85
N HIS A 265 -15.12 -5.67 -10.10
CA HIS A 265 -16.55 -5.85 -9.83
C HIS A 265 -16.78 -6.95 -8.78
N ASN A 266 -17.66 -6.70 -7.81
CA ASN A 266 -18.14 -7.72 -6.89
C ASN A 266 -19.50 -7.33 -6.31
N ALA A 267 -20.55 -8.10 -6.62
CA ALA A 267 -21.91 -7.79 -6.18
C ALA A 267 -22.07 -7.77 -4.65
N ASN A 268 -21.24 -8.52 -3.91
CA ASN A 268 -21.22 -8.53 -2.44
C ASN A 268 -20.45 -7.33 -1.85
N GLN A 269 -20.21 -6.27 -2.64
CA GLN A 269 -19.59 -5.02 -2.21
C GLN A 269 -18.19 -5.22 -1.61
N ARG A 270 -17.44 -6.19 -2.13
CA ARG A 270 -15.97 -6.28 -1.90
C ARG A 270 -15.21 -5.21 -2.67
N TYR A 271 -15.85 -4.72 -3.73
CA TYR A 271 -15.49 -3.54 -4.51
C TYR A 271 -16.76 -2.68 -4.63
N ALA A 272 -16.64 -1.36 -4.59
CA ALA A 272 -17.75 -0.42 -4.62
C ALA A 272 -18.26 -0.12 -6.04
N THR A 273 -17.62 -0.69 -7.07
CA THR A 273 -17.99 -0.50 -8.47
C THR A 273 -19.43 -0.91 -8.76
N SER A 274 -20.20 0.00 -9.35
CA SER A 274 -21.53 -0.23 -9.91
C SER A 274 -21.53 -0.07 -11.43
N GLY A 275 -22.65 -0.39 -12.09
CA GLY A 275 -22.78 -0.18 -13.53
C GLY A 275 -22.59 1.28 -13.94
N ILE A 276 -23.10 2.22 -13.14
CA ILE A 276 -22.96 3.67 -13.36
C ILE A 276 -21.51 4.11 -13.19
N THR A 277 -20.85 3.70 -12.10
CA THR A 277 -19.49 4.16 -11.82
C THR A 277 -18.46 3.54 -12.78
N ALA A 278 -18.65 2.29 -13.17
CA ALA A 278 -17.88 1.65 -14.23
C ALA A 278 -18.08 2.36 -15.59
N PHE A 279 -19.32 2.71 -15.96
CA PHE A 279 -19.59 3.41 -17.21
C PHE A 279 -18.84 4.75 -17.29
N LEU A 280 -18.99 5.61 -16.28
CA LEU A 280 -18.35 6.92 -16.26
C LEU A 280 -16.82 6.80 -16.37
N PHE A 281 -16.23 5.87 -15.63
CA PHE A 281 -14.79 5.67 -15.63
C PHE A 281 -14.26 5.05 -16.93
N LYS A 282 -15.03 4.16 -17.58
CA LYS A 282 -14.72 3.64 -18.93
C LYS A 282 -14.86 4.70 -20.01
N GLU A 283 -15.86 5.59 -19.91
CA GLU A 283 -16.04 6.64 -20.91
C GLU A 283 -14.88 7.65 -20.88
N VAL A 284 -14.30 7.91 -19.71
CA VAL A 284 -13.01 8.62 -19.59
C VAL A 284 -11.93 7.92 -20.42
N GLY A 285 -11.74 6.61 -20.21
CA GLY A 285 -10.73 5.84 -20.94
C GLY A 285 -10.94 5.89 -22.45
N LYS A 286 -12.19 5.66 -22.89
CA LYS A 286 -12.58 5.66 -24.31
C LYS A 286 -12.31 6.99 -25.01
N ILE A 287 -12.65 8.13 -24.39
CA ILE A 287 -12.40 9.47 -24.95
C ILE A 287 -10.89 9.71 -25.15
N HIS A 288 -10.06 9.17 -24.25
CA HIS A 288 -8.60 9.31 -24.28
C HIS A 288 -7.88 8.14 -24.94
N SER A 289 -8.61 7.21 -25.58
CA SER A 289 -8.05 6.00 -26.20
C SER A 289 -7.20 5.15 -25.24
N LEU A 290 -7.61 5.07 -23.98
CA LEU A 290 -6.97 4.27 -22.93
C LEU A 290 -7.75 2.96 -22.71
N PRO A 291 -7.09 1.80 -22.79
CA PRO A 291 -7.75 0.51 -22.65
C PRO A 291 -8.11 0.22 -21.20
N THR A 292 -9.24 -0.48 -21.01
CA THR A 292 -9.69 -1.00 -19.72
C THR A 292 -10.03 -2.49 -19.83
N GLN A 293 -9.91 -3.20 -18.72
CA GLN A 293 -10.27 -4.61 -18.57
C GLN A 293 -11.29 -4.77 -17.45
N GLU A 294 -11.91 -5.95 -17.36
CA GLU A 294 -12.91 -6.26 -16.34
C GLU A 294 -12.40 -7.41 -15.45
N PHE A 295 -12.65 -7.32 -14.15
CA PHE A 295 -12.33 -8.36 -13.19
C PHE A 295 -13.53 -8.68 -12.31
N VAL A 296 -13.87 -9.97 -12.25
CA VAL A 296 -14.81 -10.57 -11.32
C VAL A 296 -14.16 -11.86 -10.80
N VAL A 297 -14.29 -12.12 -9.50
CA VAL A 297 -13.87 -13.41 -8.93
C VAL A 297 -14.84 -14.52 -9.31
N ARG A 298 -14.38 -15.76 -9.36
CA ARG A 298 -15.27 -16.92 -9.48
C ARG A 298 -16.25 -16.94 -8.30
N ASN A 299 -17.48 -17.38 -8.56
CA ASN A 299 -18.53 -17.45 -7.54
C ASN A 299 -18.21 -18.41 -6.38
N ASP A 300 -17.33 -19.39 -6.60
CA ASP A 300 -16.89 -20.37 -5.60
C ASP A 300 -15.63 -19.95 -4.82
N MET A 301 -15.17 -18.71 -4.99
CA MET A 301 -13.97 -18.17 -4.34
C MET A 301 -14.26 -16.85 -3.61
N GLY A 302 -13.64 -16.68 -2.44
CA GLY A 302 -13.66 -15.40 -1.72
C GLY A 302 -12.76 -14.34 -2.39
N CYS A 303 -13.03 -13.08 -2.07
CA CYS A 303 -12.25 -11.92 -2.54
C CYS A 303 -11.85 -11.03 -1.37
N GLY A 304 -10.63 -10.46 -1.43
CA GLY A 304 -10.23 -9.32 -0.59
C GLY A 304 -11.22 -8.16 -0.75
N SER A 305 -11.27 -7.28 0.24
CA SER A 305 -11.94 -5.97 0.11
C SER A 305 -10.90 -4.91 -0.19
N THR A 306 -11.34 -3.73 -0.59
CA THR A 306 -10.48 -2.53 -0.68
C THR A 306 -11.01 -1.43 0.25
N ILE A 307 -10.36 -0.26 0.21
CA ILE A 307 -10.89 0.98 0.80
C ILE A 307 -12.16 1.50 0.11
N GLY A 308 -12.46 1.05 -1.12
CA GLY A 308 -13.57 1.56 -1.93
C GLY A 308 -14.92 1.45 -1.20
N PRO A 309 -15.35 0.24 -0.79
CA PRO A 309 -16.56 0.06 0.00
C PRO A 309 -16.56 0.82 1.34
N ILE A 310 -15.40 0.94 2.00
CA ILE A 310 -15.27 1.66 3.28
C ILE A 310 -15.59 3.14 3.09
N LEU A 311 -14.98 3.78 2.11
CA LEU A 311 -15.19 5.20 1.82
C LEU A 311 -16.58 5.47 1.22
N ALA A 312 -17.05 4.59 0.32
CA ALA A 312 -18.37 4.69 -0.28
C ALA A 312 -19.48 4.61 0.77
N SER A 313 -19.41 3.65 1.69
CA SER A 313 -20.42 3.48 2.75
C SER A 313 -20.33 4.53 3.86
N GLY A 314 -19.14 5.09 4.12
CA GLY A 314 -18.95 6.09 5.16
C GLY A 314 -19.69 7.41 4.89
N VAL A 315 -19.78 7.83 3.63
CA VAL A 315 -20.33 9.16 3.27
C VAL A 315 -21.22 9.17 2.01
N GLY A 316 -21.35 8.06 1.29
CA GLY A 316 -22.23 7.94 0.13
C GLY A 316 -21.62 8.45 -1.19
N ILE A 317 -20.30 8.54 -1.32
CA ILE A 317 -19.65 8.96 -2.58
C ILE A 317 -19.69 7.81 -3.58
N ARG A 318 -20.13 8.11 -4.81
CA ARG A 318 -20.08 7.17 -5.95
C ARG A 318 -18.63 6.74 -6.19
N THR A 319 -18.38 5.44 -6.14
CA THR A 319 -17.01 4.90 -6.16
C THR A 319 -16.84 3.85 -7.26
N VAL A 320 -15.69 3.87 -7.93
CA VAL A 320 -15.21 2.79 -8.80
C VAL A 320 -13.92 2.22 -8.20
N ASP A 321 -13.82 0.90 -8.14
CA ASP A 321 -12.58 0.20 -7.82
C ASP A 321 -11.88 -0.20 -9.10
N CYS A 322 -10.60 0.14 -9.20
CA CYS A 322 -9.76 -0.18 -10.34
C CYS A 322 -8.33 -0.46 -9.92
N GLY A 323 -7.55 -1.11 -10.78
CA GLY A 323 -6.19 -1.54 -10.47
C GLY A 323 -5.32 -1.89 -11.66
N ILE A 324 -4.02 -1.85 -11.44
CA ILE A 324 -3.02 -2.38 -12.38
C ILE A 324 -2.94 -3.89 -12.20
N ALA A 325 -2.98 -4.65 -13.30
CA ALA A 325 -2.81 -6.10 -13.26
C ALA A 325 -1.39 -6.46 -12.78
N GLN A 326 -1.30 -7.24 -11.71
CA GLN A 326 -0.04 -7.77 -11.18
C GLN A 326 -0.14 -9.26 -10.84
N LEU A 327 1.02 -9.89 -10.66
CA LEU A 327 1.13 -11.23 -10.07
C LEU A 327 1.87 -11.17 -8.74
N SER A 328 1.75 -12.26 -7.98
CA SER A 328 2.42 -12.43 -6.68
C SER A 328 2.07 -11.35 -5.65
N MET A 329 0.83 -10.85 -5.66
CA MET A 329 0.33 -9.89 -4.67
C MET A 329 0.60 -10.34 -3.23
N HIS A 330 1.04 -9.40 -2.39
CA HIS A 330 1.51 -9.60 -1.01
C HIS A 330 2.83 -10.40 -0.88
N SER A 331 3.54 -10.65 -1.97
CA SER A 331 4.93 -11.13 -1.91
C SER A 331 5.88 -10.00 -1.50
N ILE A 332 7.03 -10.36 -0.90
CA ILE A 332 8.12 -9.40 -0.71
C ILE A 332 8.62 -8.80 -2.04
N ARG A 333 8.40 -9.50 -3.17
CA ARG A 333 8.75 -9.04 -4.51
C ARG A 333 7.69 -9.44 -5.54
N GLU A 334 6.92 -8.46 -5.94
CA GLU A 334 5.77 -8.55 -6.83
C GLU A 334 6.18 -8.20 -8.28
N ILE A 335 5.25 -8.42 -9.22
CA ILE A 335 5.49 -8.17 -10.64
C ILE A 335 4.28 -7.58 -11.35
N CYS A 336 4.48 -6.49 -12.09
CA CYS A 336 3.51 -5.93 -13.04
C CYS A 336 4.21 -5.52 -14.35
N ALA A 337 3.46 -5.21 -15.41
CA ALA A 337 4.07 -4.65 -16.62
C ALA A 337 4.35 -3.16 -16.47
N LYS A 338 5.49 -2.70 -16.99
CA LYS A 338 5.86 -1.28 -16.95
C LYS A 338 4.87 -0.40 -17.71
N ASP A 339 4.30 -0.92 -18.80
CA ASP A 339 3.36 -0.19 -19.64
C ASP A 339 2.03 0.07 -18.90
N ASP A 340 1.62 -0.83 -18.01
CA ASP A 340 0.39 -0.66 -17.22
C ASP A 340 0.52 0.48 -16.18
N ILE A 341 1.73 0.80 -15.72
CA ILE A 341 1.98 2.00 -14.90
C ILE A 341 1.68 3.27 -15.70
N ASP A 342 2.17 3.34 -16.95
CA ASP A 342 1.92 4.50 -17.82
C ASP A 342 0.44 4.61 -18.21
N ILE A 343 -0.21 3.48 -18.50
CA ILE A 343 -1.66 3.45 -18.77
C ILE A 343 -2.45 3.94 -17.54
N ALA A 344 -2.14 3.44 -16.34
CA ALA A 344 -2.82 3.85 -15.11
C ALA A 344 -2.63 5.35 -14.82
N TYR A 345 -1.40 5.85 -14.91
CA TYR A 345 -1.09 7.28 -14.78
C TYR A 345 -1.88 8.13 -15.78
N LYS A 346 -1.88 7.74 -17.06
CA LYS A 346 -2.63 8.46 -18.11
C LYS A 346 -4.13 8.43 -17.84
N HIS A 347 -4.68 7.31 -17.36
CA HIS A 347 -6.10 7.17 -17.06
C HIS A 347 -6.53 8.04 -15.89
N PHE A 348 -5.74 8.07 -14.80
CA PHE A 348 -6.02 8.96 -13.66
C PHE A 348 -5.89 10.44 -14.04
N LYS A 349 -4.92 10.79 -14.90
CA LYS A 349 -4.80 12.16 -15.39
C LYS A 349 -6.00 12.54 -16.27
N ALA A 350 -6.41 11.66 -17.18
CA ALA A 350 -7.59 11.84 -18.01
C ALA A 350 -8.87 11.99 -17.18
N PHE A 351 -8.99 11.20 -16.11
CA PHE A 351 -10.09 11.31 -15.14
C PHE A 351 -10.15 12.72 -14.54
N TYR A 352 -9.04 13.22 -13.99
CA TYR A 352 -8.98 14.59 -13.45
C TYR A 352 -9.34 15.66 -14.49
N GLN A 353 -8.98 15.48 -15.76
CA GLN A 353 -9.19 16.50 -16.79
C GLN A 353 -10.59 16.48 -17.40
N SER A 354 -11.27 15.33 -17.42
CA SER A 354 -12.48 15.15 -18.24
C SER A 354 -13.71 14.68 -17.47
N PHE A 355 -13.55 14.17 -16.24
CA PHE A 355 -14.65 13.56 -15.48
C PHE A 355 -15.84 14.52 -15.30
N SER A 356 -15.61 15.74 -14.84
CA SER A 356 -16.66 16.74 -14.59
C SER A 356 -17.55 17.00 -15.83
N SER A 357 -16.96 16.98 -17.03
CA SER A 357 -17.71 17.15 -18.29
C SER A 357 -18.52 15.91 -18.69
N ILE A 358 -18.00 14.72 -18.38
CA ILE A 358 -18.66 13.44 -18.69
C ILE A 358 -19.82 13.22 -17.72
N ASP A 359 -19.59 13.44 -16.43
CA ASP A 359 -20.59 13.26 -15.38
C ASP A 359 -21.80 14.18 -15.60
N GLY A 360 -21.57 15.44 -15.99
CA GLY A 360 -22.66 16.38 -16.31
C GLY A 360 -23.51 16.01 -17.54
N LYS A 361 -23.12 15.00 -18.32
CA LYS A 361 -23.91 14.46 -19.46
C LYS A 361 -24.74 13.24 -19.09
N LEU A 362 -24.49 12.64 -17.92
CA LEU A 362 -25.19 11.45 -17.47
C LEU A 362 -26.37 11.85 -16.59
N GLN A 363 -27.58 11.45 -17.00
CA GLN A 363 -28.77 11.56 -16.17
C GLN A 363 -29.08 10.20 -15.57
N VAL A 364 -28.83 10.09 -14.26
CA VAL A 364 -29.13 8.93 -13.43
C VAL A 364 -29.85 9.47 -12.20
N ASP A 365 -31.18 9.33 -12.23
CA ASP A 365 -32.16 9.89 -11.28
C ASP A 365 -32.46 11.40 -11.39
#